data_AF-A0A127JVE5-F1
#
_entry.id   AF-A0A127JVE5-F1
#
_cell.length_a   1.000
_cell.length_b   1.000
_cell.length_c   1.000
_cell.angle_alpha   90.00
_cell.angle_beta   90.00
_cell.angle_gamma   90.00
#
_symmetry.space_group_name_H-M   'P 1'
#
loop_
_entity.id
_entity.type
_entity.pdbx_description
1 polymer ?
#
loop_
_entity_poly.entity_id
_entity_poly.type
_entity_poly.pdbx_seq_one_letter_code
_entity_poly.pdbx_strand_id
1 'polypeptide(L)'
;MDDKAPAAAHGPPDDPAALSRASHALWLATLSLMTAYMHNAAPAHRYLLAWRIARNFSTLCEQECFDGNTRARFSRLAARWRRKADALSPTAPRRRGLLERLLH
;
A
#
# COMPACT_ATOMS: atom_id res chain seq x y z
N MET A 1 -42.33 -6.32 16.18
CA MET A 1 -41.56 -6.59 14.94
C MET A 1 -40.20 -5.98 15.19
N ASP A 2 -39.36 -6.72 15.89
CA ASP A 2 -38.05 -6.27 16.33
C ASP A 2 -37.01 -6.77 15.35
N ASP A 3 -36.54 -5.84 14.52
CA ASP A 3 -35.47 -6.02 13.56
C ASP A 3 -34.13 -6.08 14.33
N LYS A 4 -33.80 -7.28 14.84
CA LYS A 4 -32.50 -7.54 15.45
C LYS A 4 -31.49 -7.76 14.33
N ALA A 5 -30.89 -6.67 13.85
CA ALA A 5 -29.74 -6.69 12.96
C ALA A 5 -28.66 -7.64 13.52
N PRO A 6 -28.11 -8.58 12.72
CA PRO A 6 -27.08 -9.48 13.19
C PRO A 6 -25.81 -8.69 13.48
N ALA A 7 -25.46 -8.63 14.77
CA ALA A 7 -24.17 -8.17 15.25
C ALA A 7 -23.08 -8.85 14.43
N ALA A 8 -22.24 -8.03 13.78
CA ALA A 8 -21.12 -8.48 12.98
C ALA A 8 -20.28 -9.45 13.79
N ALA A 9 -20.36 -10.73 13.41
CA ALA A 9 -19.61 -11.83 14.01
C ALA A 9 -18.11 -11.55 13.81
N HIS A 10 -17.50 -10.88 14.79
CA HIS A 10 -16.08 -11.00 15.03
C HIS A 10 -15.86 -12.43 15.52
N GLY A 11 -15.68 -13.34 14.56
CA GLY A 11 -15.15 -14.67 14.82
C GLY A 11 -13.82 -14.56 15.60
N PRO A 12 -13.43 -15.62 16.31
CA PRO A 12 -12.22 -15.59 17.14
C PRO A 12 -11.00 -15.12 16.34
N PRO A 13 -10.04 -14.44 16.99
CA PRO A 13 -8.86 -13.84 16.35
C PRO A 13 -7.98 -14.87 15.62
N ASP A 14 -8.22 -16.16 15.81
CA ASP A 14 -7.47 -17.27 15.25
C ASP A 14 -8.23 -18.02 14.13
N ASP A 15 -9.27 -17.43 13.53
CA ASP A 15 -9.92 -18.03 12.36
C ASP A 15 -9.04 -17.84 11.09
N PRO A 16 -8.37 -18.89 10.58
CA PRO A 16 -7.55 -18.77 9.37
C PRO A 16 -8.39 -18.36 8.15
N ALA A 17 -9.68 -18.65 8.13
CA ALA A 17 -10.58 -18.20 7.07
C ALA A 17 -10.84 -16.69 7.16
N ALA A 18 -10.94 -16.12 8.37
CA ALA A 18 -11.02 -14.67 8.56
C ALA A 18 -9.74 -13.96 8.12
N LEU A 19 -8.56 -14.49 8.48
CA LEU A 19 -7.28 -13.96 8.03
C LEU A 19 -7.14 -14.00 6.50
N SER A 20 -7.54 -15.11 5.87
CA SER A 20 -7.54 -15.24 4.41
C SER A 20 -8.45 -14.22 3.74
N ARG A 21 -9.69 -14.03 4.25
CA ARG A 21 -10.63 -13.01 3.74
C ARG A 21 -10.07 -11.59 3.89
N ALA A 22 -9.49 -11.27 5.04
CA ALA A 22 -8.88 -9.97 5.29
C ALA A 22 -7.70 -9.70 4.35
N SER A 23 -6.83 -10.70 4.16
CA SER A 23 -5.69 -10.63 3.25
C SER A 23 -6.13 -10.47 1.79
N HIS A 24 -7.18 -11.17 1.38
CA HIS A 24 -7.76 -11.03 0.05
C HIS A 24 -8.39 -9.65 -0.17
N ALA A 25 -9.14 -9.13 0.81
CA ALA A 25 -9.69 -7.78 0.75
C ALA A 25 -8.59 -6.72 0.66
N LEU A 26 -7.51 -6.88 1.44
CA LEU A 26 -6.35 -5.99 1.39
C LEU A 26 -5.62 -6.06 0.03
N TRP A 27 -5.52 -7.25 -0.57
CA TRP A 27 -4.97 -7.42 -1.91
C TRP A 27 -5.81 -6.68 -2.96
N LEU A 28 -7.13 -6.84 -2.95
CA LEU A 28 -8.04 -6.12 -3.86
C LEU A 28 -7.93 -4.61 -3.69
N ALA A 29 -7.94 -4.12 -2.45
CA ALA A 29 -7.75 -2.69 -2.17
C ALA A 29 -6.40 -2.18 -2.72
N THR A 30 -5.35 -2.99 -2.63
CA THR A 30 -4.02 -2.65 -3.17
C THR A 30 -4.04 -2.54 -4.69
N LEU A 31 -4.71 -3.47 -5.39
CA LEU A 31 -4.90 -3.39 -6.84
C LEU A 31 -5.68 -2.15 -7.25
N SER A 32 -6.78 -1.83 -6.55
CA SER A 32 -7.55 -0.60 -6.81
C SER A 32 -6.72 0.66 -6.63
N LEU A 33 -5.85 0.71 -5.60
CA LEU A 33 -4.93 1.83 -5.40
C LEU A 33 -3.87 1.93 -6.51
N MET A 34 -3.37 0.81 -7.03
CA MET A 34 -2.46 0.82 -8.18
C MET A 34 -3.12 1.39 -9.43
N THR A 35 -4.36 0.99 -9.70
CA THR A 35 -5.16 1.54 -10.80
C THR A 35 -5.35 3.04 -10.62
N ALA A 36 -5.77 3.48 -9.42
CA ALA A 36 -5.90 4.90 -9.11
C ALA A 36 -4.57 5.66 -9.28
N TYR A 37 -3.44 5.05 -8.91
CA TYR A 37 -2.12 5.66 -9.09
C TYR A 37 -1.76 5.88 -10.56
N MET A 38 -2.19 4.99 -11.46
CA MET A 38 -1.95 5.14 -12.90
C MET A 38 -2.75 6.28 -13.53
N HIS A 39 -3.97 6.53 -13.04
CA HIS A 39 -4.84 7.58 -13.58
C HIS A 39 -4.62 8.96 -12.93
N ASN A 40 -3.91 9.04 -11.81
CA ASN A 40 -3.65 10.31 -11.13
C ASN A 40 -2.44 11.05 -11.71
N ALA A 41 -2.65 12.28 -12.17
CA ALA A 41 -1.58 13.16 -12.65
C ALA A 41 -0.90 13.98 -11.53
N ALA A 42 -1.63 14.30 -10.44
CA ALA A 42 -1.15 15.19 -9.39
C ALA A 42 -0.06 14.53 -8.51
N PRO A 43 1.16 15.11 -8.41
CA PRO A 43 2.29 14.50 -7.70
C PRO A 43 2.02 14.21 -6.21
N ALA A 44 1.33 15.12 -5.51
CA ALA A 44 1.00 14.95 -4.09
C ALA A 44 0.05 13.76 -3.85
N HIS A 45 -0.96 13.59 -4.71
CA HIS A 45 -1.87 12.45 -4.62
C HIS A 45 -1.14 11.14 -4.98
N ARG A 46 -0.27 11.17 -5.99
CA ARG A 46 0.58 10.00 -6.33
C ARG A 46 1.51 9.60 -5.20
N TYR A 47 2.06 10.56 -4.45
CA TYR A 47 2.85 10.29 -3.25
C TYR A 47 2.04 9.50 -2.21
N LEU A 48 0.86 10.00 -1.82
CA LEU A 48 0.01 9.35 -0.82
C LEU A 48 -0.43 7.95 -1.26
N LEU A 49 -0.79 7.79 -2.55
CA LEU A 49 -1.15 6.50 -3.12
C LEU A 49 0.03 5.53 -3.09
N ALA A 50 1.22 5.94 -3.53
CA ALA A 50 2.41 5.11 -3.50
C ALA A 50 2.78 4.68 -2.07
N TRP A 51 2.64 5.59 -1.10
CA TRP A 51 2.89 5.29 0.32
C TRP A 51 1.88 4.27 0.88
N ARG A 52 0.59 4.43 0.57
CA ARG A 52 -0.46 3.48 0.96
C ARG A 52 -0.26 2.10 0.34
N ILE A 53 0.06 2.04 -0.96
CA ILE A 53 0.37 0.78 -1.66
C ILE A 53 1.57 0.09 -0.99
N ALA A 54 2.64 0.83 -0.70
CA ALA A 54 3.80 0.29 -0.01
C ALA A 54 3.44 -0.31 1.36
N ARG A 55 2.63 0.42 2.15
CA ARG A 55 2.15 -0.04 3.46
C ARG A 55 1.31 -1.32 3.35
N ASN A 56 0.38 -1.39 2.40
CA ASN A 56 -0.44 -2.59 2.22
C ASN A 56 0.41 -3.83 1.89
N PHE A 57 1.44 -3.69 1.05
CA PHE A 57 2.35 -4.79 0.77
C PHE A 57 3.19 -5.21 1.98
N SER A 58 3.65 -4.26 2.80
CA SER A 58 4.30 -4.60 4.06
C SER A 58 3.37 -5.41 4.95
N THR A 59 2.11 -4.98 5.11
CA THR A 59 1.11 -5.74 5.87
C THR A 59 0.87 -7.13 5.28
N LEU A 60 0.71 -7.27 3.95
CA LEU A 60 0.55 -8.59 3.31
C LEU A 60 1.77 -9.50 3.49
N CYS A 61 2.98 -8.93 3.54
CA CYS A 61 4.22 -9.67 3.78
C CYS A 61 4.30 -10.27 5.20
N GLU A 62 3.63 -9.66 6.17
CA GLU A 62 3.63 -10.10 7.57
C GLU A 62 2.62 -11.21 7.85
N GLN A 63 1.67 -11.47 6.94
CA GLN A 63 0.62 -12.47 7.16
C GLN A 63 1.12 -13.90 6.94
N GLU A 64 0.85 -14.77 7.90
CA GLU A 64 1.29 -16.18 7.90
C GLU A 64 0.55 -17.05 6.89
N CYS A 65 -0.59 -16.59 6.36
CA CYS A 65 -1.36 -17.30 5.34
C CYS A 65 -0.66 -17.38 3.97
N PHE A 66 0.49 -16.71 3.80
CA PHE A 66 1.29 -16.74 2.58
C PHE A 66 2.61 -17.49 2.75
N ASP A 67 3.00 -18.23 1.72
CA ASP A 67 4.32 -18.88 1.68
C ASP A 67 5.49 -17.87 1.66
N GLY A 68 6.70 -18.36 1.94
CA GLY A 68 7.89 -17.50 2.00
C GLY A 68 8.21 -16.79 0.69
N ASN A 69 7.93 -17.42 -0.46
CA ASN A 69 8.18 -16.82 -1.78
C ASN A 69 7.23 -15.65 -2.06
N THR A 70 5.96 -15.80 -1.72
CA THR A 70 4.91 -14.78 -1.85
C THR A 70 5.20 -13.60 -0.92
N ARG A 71 5.56 -13.86 0.34
CA ARG A 71 6.02 -12.82 1.27
C ARG A 71 7.26 -12.09 0.75
N ALA A 72 8.25 -12.80 0.20
CA ALA A 72 9.42 -12.17 -0.42
C ALA A 72 9.06 -11.32 -1.66
N ARG A 73 8.04 -11.68 -2.44
CA ARG A 73 7.51 -10.85 -3.54
C ARG A 73 6.84 -9.59 -3.00
N PHE A 74 6.01 -9.70 -1.97
CA PHE A 74 5.39 -8.55 -1.32
C PHE A 74 6.42 -7.60 -0.72
N SER A 75 7.45 -8.11 -0.04
CA SER A 75 8.56 -7.30 0.46
C SER A 75 9.27 -6.51 -0.65
N ARG A 76 9.60 -7.16 -1.78
CA ARG A 76 10.21 -6.47 -2.94
C ARG A 76 9.29 -5.41 -3.54
N LEU A 77 7.99 -5.67 -3.59
CA LEU A 77 6.99 -4.71 -4.08
C LEU A 77 6.85 -3.52 -3.12
N ALA A 78 6.77 -3.77 -1.80
CA ALA A 78 6.74 -2.73 -0.78
C ALA A 78 7.95 -1.80 -0.90
N ALA A 79 9.15 -2.36 -1.01
CA ALA A 79 10.38 -1.58 -1.18
C ALA A 79 10.37 -0.74 -2.47
N ARG A 80 9.87 -1.31 -3.58
CA ARG A 80 9.75 -0.58 -4.85
C ARG A 80 8.78 0.60 -4.75
N TRP A 81 7.62 0.39 -4.14
CA TRP A 81 6.61 1.44 -3.96
C TRP A 81 7.04 2.49 -2.94
N ARG A 82 7.79 2.11 -1.90
CA ARG A 82 8.42 3.05 -0.98
C ARG A 82 9.36 3.99 -1.73
N ARG A 83 10.29 3.46 -2.54
CA ARG A 83 11.17 4.29 -3.38
C ARG A 83 10.41 5.23 -4.32
N LYS A 84 9.29 4.77 -4.89
CA LYS A 84 8.41 5.64 -5.71
C LYS A 84 7.78 6.76 -4.88
N ALA A 85 7.33 6.47 -3.67
CA ALA A 85 6.80 7.48 -2.77
C ALA A 85 7.91 8.49 -2.41
N ASP A 86 9.09 8.02 -2.01
CA ASP A 86 10.20 8.89 -1.61
C ASP A 86 10.61 9.84 -2.75
N ALA A 87 10.61 9.37 -4.00
CA ALA A 87 10.90 10.20 -5.18
C ALA A 87 9.84 11.30 -5.44
N LEU A 88 8.63 11.12 -4.95
CA LEU A 88 7.51 12.07 -5.05
C LEU A 88 7.33 12.89 -3.77
N SER A 89 8.14 12.65 -2.74
CA SER A 89 7.97 13.27 -1.43
C SER A 89 8.05 14.80 -1.56
N PRO A 90 7.09 15.56 -0.99
CA PRO A 90 7.13 17.02 -0.99
C PRO A 90 8.37 17.59 -0.29
N THR A 91 8.96 16.82 0.62
CA THR A 91 10.13 17.18 1.43
C THR A 91 11.44 16.64 0.87
N ALA A 92 11.40 15.87 -0.23
CA ALA A 92 12.63 15.48 -0.90
C ALA A 92 13.33 16.75 -1.37
N PRO A 93 14.63 16.94 -1.07
CA PRO A 93 15.37 18.07 -1.59
C PRO A 93 15.26 18.02 -3.11
N ARG A 94 14.47 18.94 -3.69
CA ARG A 94 14.44 19.16 -5.14
C ARG A 94 15.90 19.25 -5.54
N ARG A 95 16.36 18.38 -6.44
CA ARG A 95 17.73 18.45 -6.97
C ARG A 95 17.90 19.81 -7.66
N ARG A 96 18.20 20.85 -6.88
CA ARG A 96 18.54 22.23 -7.24
C ARG A 96 19.93 22.29 -7.88
N GLY A 97 20.39 21.19 -8.47
CA GLY A 97 21.78 21.02 -8.90
C GLY A 97 22.07 21.44 -10.33
N LEU A 98 21.09 21.94 -11.10
CA LEU A 98 21.31 22.25 -12.52
C LEU A 98 21.06 23.71 -12.92
N LEU A 99 20.46 24.53 -12.04
CA LEU A 99 20.23 25.96 -12.31
C LEU A 99 21.22 26.88 -11.60
N GLU A 100 21.94 26.41 -10.58
CA GLU A 100 22.97 27.22 -9.89
C GLU A 100 24.33 27.23 -10.60
N ARG A 101 24.56 26.35 -11.59
CA ARG A 101 25.81 26.32 -12.38
C ARG A 101 25.79 27.18 -13.66
N LEU A 102 24.69 27.88 -13.93
CA LEU A 102 24.57 28.78 -15.08
C LEU A 102 24.59 30.27 -14.68
N LEU A 103 24.84 30.56 -13.41
CA LEU A 103 24.91 31.92 -12.85
C LEU A 103 26.28 32.24 -12.21
N HIS A 104 27.30 31.41 -12.46
CA HIS A 104 28.68 31.65 -12.04
C HIS A 104 29.65 31.51 -13.21
#